data_AF-A0AAV5GH64-F1
#
_entry.id   AF-A0AAV5GH64-F1
#
_cell.length_a   1.000
_cell.length_b   1.000
_cell.length_c   1.000
_cell.angle_alpha   90.00
_cell.angle_beta   90.00
_cell.angle_gamma   90.00
#
_symmetry.space_group_name_H-M   'P 1'
#
loop_
_entity.id
_entity.type
_entity.pdbx_description
1 polymer ?
#
loop_
_entity_poly.entity_id
_entity_poly.type
_entity_poly.pdbx_seq_one_letter_code
_entity_poly.pdbx_strand_id
1 'polypeptide(L)'
;MAPQTSGGKGMTVGQGGKHVLRDAAKAGLVFPVSRIRKNLRAGRYSERLAKAAPVYLAAVLEYLVAEILELAGNAARDNKKKRVTPRHLQLAIRNDEELNRLLSHGGVLPNIHGALLPNKHPRTSSSSQKKVKKGASKDGDTDSD
;
A
#
# COMPACT_ATOMS: atom_id res chain seq x y z
N MET A 1 75.27 1.06 30.13
CA MET A 1 73.86 1.43 29.94
C MET A 1 73.30 0.65 28.76
N ALA A 2 72.33 -0.23 29.00
CA ALA A 2 71.33 -0.67 28.04
C ALA A 2 69.97 -0.50 28.76
N PRO A 3 68.86 -0.24 28.03
CA PRO A 3 68.25 -1.31 27.26
C PRO A 3 67.78 -0.92 25.85
N GLN A 4 67.64 -1.97 25.05
CA GLN A 4 66.87 -2.01 23.81
C GLN A 4 65.39 -1.67 24.03
N THR A 5 64.73 -1.05 23.05
CA THR A 5 63.31 -1.36 22.75
C THR A 5 63.09 -1.40 21.24
N SER A 6 62.97 -2.63 20.75
CA SER A 6 62.21 -3.00 19.56
C SER A 6 60.73 -2.67 19.77
N GLY A 7 60.06 -2.06 18.81
CA GLY A 7 58.62 -1.81 18.91
C GLY A 7 58.02 -1.38 17.59
N GLY A 8 57.80 -2.34 16.69
CA GLY A 8 57.17 -2.08 15.41
C GLY A 8 55.72 -1.61 15.54
N LYS A 9 55.28 -0.83 14.56
CA LYS A 9 53.89 -0.90 14.11
C LYS A 9 53.89 -0.72 12.60
N GLY A 10 53.87 -1.86 11.91
CA GLY A 10 53.70 -1.92 10.46
C GLY A 10 52.49 -1.10 10.06
N MET A 11 52.75 -0.04 9.31
CA MET A 11 51.74 0.62 8.49
C MET A 11 51.35 -0.41 7.43
N THR A 12 50.25 -1.12 7.60
CA THR A 12 49.65 -1.89 6.52
C THR A 12 49.10 -0.91 5.49
N VAL A 13 50.01 -0.40 4.65
CA VAL A 13 49.69 0.21 3.37
C VAL A 13 49.37 -0.96 2.45
N GLY A 14 48.12 -1.04 2.03
CA GLY A 14 47.67 -1.96 0.99
C GLY A 14 46.66 -3.00 1.47
N GLN A 15 45.40 -2.76 1.17
CA GLN A 15 44.53 -3.74 0.52
C GLN A 15 43.29 -3.01 0.02
N GLY A 16 42.98 -3.18 -1.27
CA GLY A 16 41.88 -2.54 -1.97
C GLY A 16 40.61 -2.48 -1.13
N GLY A 17 39.96 -1.31 -1.11
CA GLY A 17 38.80 -1.04 -0.28
C GLY A 17 37.78 -2.16 -0.41
N LYS A 18 37.71 -3.02 0.62
CA LYS A 18 36.64 -4.01 0.75
C LYS A 18 35.35 -3.25 0.53
N HIS A 19 34.53 -3.68 -0.43
CA HIS A 19 33.26 -3.04 -0.72
C HIS A 19 32.44 -3.10 0.58
N VAL A 20 32.46 -2.00 1.35
CA VAL A 20 31.83 -1.96 2.66
C VAL A 20 30.35 -2.14 2.39
N LEU A 21 29.81 -3.31 2.73
CA LEU A 21 28.40 -3.60 2.58
C LEU A 21 27.63 -2.46 3.27
N ARG A 22 26.74 -1.82 2.50
CA ARG A 22 25.95 -0.67 2.97
C ARG A 22 25.16 -1.12 4.20
N ASP A 23 25.06 -0.25 5.22
CA ASP A 23 24.38 -0.59 6.49
C ASP A 23 22.95 -1.13 6.28
N ALA A 24 22.26 -0.66 5.25
CA ALA A 24 20.95 -1.18 4.84
C ALA A 24 21.00 -2.65 4.36
N ALA A 25 21.99 -3.02 3.55
CA ALA A 25 22.15 -4.39 3.04
C ALA A 25 22.48 -5.39 4.17
N LYS A 26 23.21 -4.96 5.21
CA LYS A 26 23.47 -5.78 6.40
C LYS A 26 22.22 -5.98 7.26
N ALA A 27 21.29 -5.04 7.23
CA ALA A 27 20.05 -5.08 7.99
C ALA A 27 18.89 -5.73 7.22
N GLY A 28 19.08 -6.10 5.95
CA GLY A 28 18.01 -6.65 5.11
C GLY A 28 16.93 -5.62 4.72
N LEU A 29 17.26 -4.33 4.74
CA LEU A 29 16.32 -3.24 4.46
C LEU A 29 16.55 -2.65 3.08
N VAL A 30 15.47 -2.31 2.38
CA VAL A 30 15.49 -1.52 1.15
C VAL A 30 15.75 -0.05 1.46
N PHE A 31 15.21 0.46 2.58
CA PHE A 31 15.33 1.84 2.98
C PHE A 31 16.76 2.22 3.40
N PRO A 32 17.22 3.43 3.06
CA PRO A 32 18.61 3.83 3.25
C PRO A 32 18.92 4.20 4.72
N VAL A 33 19.35 3.22 5.51
CA VAL A 33 19.77 3.39 6.92
C VAL A 33 20.75 4.56 7.11
N SER A 34 21.77 4.68 6.24
CA SER A 34 22.78 5.74 6.37
C SER A 34 22.21 7.14 6.15
N ARG A 35 21.19 7.29 5.29
CA ARG A 35 20.50 8.57 5.08
C ARG A 35 19.66 8.95 6.29
N ILE A 36 18.94 7.97 6.86
CA ILE A 36 18.13 8.16 8.07
C ILE A 36 19.04 8.57 9.24
N ARG A 37 20.20 7.92 9.40
CA ARG A 37 21.20 8.32 10.40
C ARG A 37 21.67 9.76 10.23
N LYS A 38 21.95 10.19 9.00
CA LYS A 38 22.36 11.58 8.71
C LYS A 38 21.24 12.56 9.11
N ASN A 39 19.99 12.26 8.75
CA ASN A 39 18.84 13.08 9.10
C ASN A 39 18.61 13.16 10.61
N LEU A 40 18.74 12.05 11.33
CA LEU A 40 18.63 12.03 12.80
C LEU A 40 19.69 12.91 13.48
N ARG A 41 20.93 12.91 12.98
CA ARG A 41 21.99 13.81 13.50
C ARG A 41 21.71 15.27 13.16
N ALA A 42 21.28 15.55 11.93
CA ALA A 42 20.95 16.91 11.50
C ALA A 42 19.77 17.51 12.28
N GLY A 43 18.78 16.69 12.65
CA GLY A 43 17.62 17.11 13.43
C GLY A 43 17.90 17.40 14.91
N ARG A 44 19.10 17.10 15.42
CA ARG A 44 19.52 17.37 16.81
C ARG A 44 18.53 16.86 17.88
N TYR A 45 17.84 15.74 17.62
CA TYR A 45 16.86 15.16 18.55
C TYR A 45 17.48 14.69 19.88
N SER A 46 18.78 14.42 19.90
CA SER A 46 19.55 13.98 21.07
C SER A 46 21.03 14.26 20.84
N GLU A 47 21.80 14.47 21.91
CA GLU A 47 23.27 14.64 21.83
C GLU A 47 23.96 13.38 21.28
N ARG A 48 23.50 12.19 21.68
CA ARG A 48 24.07 10.89 21.29
C ARG A 48 23.02 9.99 20.66
N LEU A 49 23.35 9.41 19.51
CA LEU A 49 22.48 8.48 18.79
C LEU A 49 22.99 7.05 18.93
N ALA A 50 22.16 6.14 19.43
CA ALA A 50 22.45 4.70 19.48
C ALA A 50 22.66 4.13 18.06
N LYS A 51 23.56 3.13 17.93
CA LYS A 51 23.87 2.52 16.63
C LYS A 51 22.63 1.87 15.98
N ALA A 52 21.74 1.29 16.79
CA ALA A 52 20.53 0.61 16.32
C ALA A 52 19.39 1.56 15.93
N ALA A 53 19.36 2.79 16.47
CA ALA A 53 18.27 3.74 16.23
C ALA A 53 17.95 4.00 14.75
N PRO A 54 18.92 4.31 13.86
CA PRO A 54 18.64 4.51 12.44
C PRO A 54 18.19 3.24 11.71
N VAL A 55 18.59 2.05 12.19
CA VAL A 55 18.17 0.77 11.61
C VAL A 55 16.71 0.50 11.96
N TYR A 56 16.37 0.65 13.25
CA TYR A 56 15.00 0.46 13.73
C TYR A 56 14.03 1.41 13.05
N LEU A 57 14.38 2.71 12.99
CA LEU A 57 13.53 3.69 12.31
C LEU A 57 13.39 3.40 10.82
N ALA A 58 14.45 2.95 10.14
CA ALA A 58 14.38 2.55 8.74
C ALA A 58 13.39 1.39 8.52
N ALA A 59 13.44 0.37 9.39
CA ALA A 59 12.54 -0.77 9.32
C ALA A 59 11.08 -0.36 9.51
N VAL A 60 10.78 0.50 10.49
CA VAL A 60 9.42 1.00 10.73
C VAL A 60 8.91 1.82 9.55
N LEU A 61 9.74 2.70 8.99
CA LEU A 61 9.35 3.49 7.81
C LEU A 61 9.13 2.62 6.57
N GLU A 62 9.97 1.61 6.37
CA GLU A 62 9.83 0.65 5.27
C GLU A 62 8.54 -0.16 5.40
N TYR A 63 8.24 -0.66 6.61
CA TYR A 63 7.00 -1.38 6.91
C TYR A 63 5.76 -0.53 6.61
N LEU A 64 5.69 0.70 7.13
CA LEU A 64 4.54 1.59 6.90
C LEU A 64 4.34 1.90 5.42
N VAL A 65 5.44 2.13 4.68
CA VAL A 65 5.35 2.39 3.24
C VAL A 65 4.91 1.15 2.47
N ALA A 66 5.39 -0.04 2.85
CA ALA A 66 4.95 -1.30 2.24
C ALA A 66 3.44 -1.52 2.44
N GLU A 67 2.94 -1.33 3.66
CA GLU A 67 1.52 -1.51 4.00
C GLU A 67 0.63 -0.56 3.19
N ILE A 68 0.98 0.73 3.14
CA ILE A 68 0.22 1.73 2.37
C ILE A 68 0.24 1.39 0.87
N LEU A 69 1.40 0.96 0.34
CA LEU A 69 1.52 0.62 -1.09
C LEU A 69 0.79 -0.66 -1.46
N GLU A 70 0.72 -1.65 -0.57
CA GLU A 70 -0.06 -2.88 -0.76
C GLU A 70 -1.55 -2.54 -0.90
N LEU A 71 -2.10 -1.82 0.09
CA LEU A 71 -3.51 -1.41 0.08
C LEU A 71 -3.84 -0.49 -1.11
N ALA A 72 -2.95 0.47 -1.43
CA ALA A 72 -3.15 1.36 -2.57
C ALA A 72 -2.99 0.64 -3.92
N GLY A 73 -2.13 -0.39 -3.97
CA GLY A 73 -1.98 -1.28 -5.12
C GLY A 73 -3.24 -2.09 -5.38
N ASN A 74 -3.84 -2.63 -4.32
CA ASN A 74 -5.13 -3.31 -4.35
C ASN A 74 -6.23 -2.36 -4.85
N ALA A 75 -6.33 -1.14 -4.28
CA ALA A 75 -7.27 -0.14 -4.75
C ALA A 75 -7.06 0.27 -6.22
N ALA A 76 -5.81 0.35 -6.69
CA ALA A 76 -5.52 0.62 -8.10
C ALA A 76 -6.00 -0.51 -9.01
N ARG A 77 -5.74 -1.76 -8.60
CA ARG A 77 -6.16 -2.98 -9.32
C ARG A 77 -7.69 -3.06 -9.41
N ASP A 78 -8.40 -2.78 -8.34
CA ASP A 78 -9.87 -2.80 -8.29
C ASP A 78 -10.48 -1.74 -9.22
N ASN A 79 -9.81 -0.60 -9.35
CA ASN A 79 -10.16 0.45 -10.31
C ASN A 79 -9.63 0.19 -11.74
N LYS A 80 -9.11 -1.02 -12.01
CA LYS A 80 -8.55 -1.45 -13.30
C LYS A 80 -7.43 -0.54 -13.81
N LYS A 81 -6.62 0.01 -12.90
CA LYS A 81 -5.46 0.86 -13.19
C LYS A 81 -4.16 0.14 -12.86
N LYS A 82 -3.14 0.31 -13.70
CA LYS A 82 -1.78 -0.21 -13.46
C LYS A 82 -0.89 0.72 -12.63
N ARG A 83 -1.31 1.97 -12.40
CA ARG A 83 -0.53 3.00 -11.70
C ARG A 83 -1.28 3.45 -10.45
N VAL A 84 -0.59 3.48 -9.32
CA VAL A 84 -1.07 4.08 -8.08
C VAL A 84 -1.18 5.61 -8.28
N THR A 85 -2.32 6.18 -7.88
CA THR A 85 -2.60 7.62 -7.96
C THR A 85 -2.93 8.14 -6.56
N PRO A 86 -2.94 9.47 -6.32
CA PRO A 86 -3.35 10.03 -5.03
C PRO A 86 -4.72 9.55 -4.55
N ARG A 87 -5.66 9.25 -5.47
CA ARG A 87 -6.96 8.69 -5.10
C ARG A 87 -6.86 7.29 -4.51
N HIS A 88 -5.98 6.43 -5.02
CA HIS A 88 -5.80 5.08 -4.49
C HIS A 88 -5.17 5.12 -3.10
N LEU A 89 -4.20 6.02 -2.87
CA LEU A 89 -3.63 6.27 -1.53
C LEU A 89 -4.72 6.74 -0.56
N GLN A 90 -5.57 7.68 -0.98
CA GLN A 90 -6.68 8.17 -0.15
C GLN A 90 -7.65 7.03 0.23
N LEU A 91 -8.03 6.19 -0.74
CA LEU A 91 -8.94 5.07 -0.49
C LEU A 91 -8.32 4.06 0.48
N ALA A 92 -7.05 3.71 0.29
CA ALA A 92 -6.31 2.82 1.18
C ALA A 92 -6.27 3.36 2.61
N ILE A 93 -5.83 4.61 2.79
CA ILE A 93 -5.70 5.23 4.11
C ILE A 93 -7.04 5.36 4.82
N ARG A 94 -8.11 5.75 4.12
CA ARG A 94 -9.42 6.01 4.77
C ARG A 94 -10.20 4.75 5.10
N ASN A 95 -9.97 3.66 4.37
CA ASN A 95 -10.64 2.37 4.62
C ASN A 95 -9.90 1.53 5.67
N ASP A 96 -8.66 1.88 6.02
CA ASP A 96 -7.92 1.24 7.09
C ASP A 96 -7.97 2.10 8.37
N GLU A 97 -8.36 1.50 9.50
CA GLU A 97 -8.57 2.26 10.73
C GLU A 97 -7.27 2.82 11.31
N GLU A 98 -6.18 2.06 11.27
CA GLU A 98 -4.90 2.44 11.88
C GLU A 98 -4.23 3.54 11.06
N LEU A 99 -4.21 3.38 9.73
CA LEU A 99 -3.69 4.37 8.81
C LEU A 99 -4.55 5.64 8.80
N ASN A 100 -5.88 5.53 8.89
CA ASN A 100 -6.75 6.70 8.99
C ASN A 100 -6.45 7.48 10.27
N ARG A 101 -6.25 6.81 11.42
CA ARG A 101 -5.86 7.48 12.67
C ARG A 101 -4.50 8.15 12.57
N LEU A 102 -3.55 7.53 11.87
CA LEU A 102 -2.19 8.03 11.74
C LEU A 102 -2.06 9.20 10.73
N LEU A 103 -2.79 9.17 9.63
CA LEU A 103 -2.50 9.97 8.42
C LEU A 103 -3.70 10.73 7.84
N SER A 104 -4.83 10.87 8.53
CA SER A 104 -6.03 11.50 7.96
C SER A 104 -5.83 12.97 7.56
N HIS A 105 -5.30 13.20 6.36
CA HIS A 105 -5.10 14.51 5.76
C HIS A 105 -5.45 14.43 4.26
N GLY A 106 -6.40 15.26 3.82
CA GLY A 106 -6.89 15.32 2.43
C GLY A 106 -8.10 14.43 2.15
N GLY A 107 -8.82 14.76 1.05
CA GLY A 107 -9.90 13.99 0.39
C GLY A 107 -11.05 13.46 1.27
N VAL A 108 -12.05 12.84 0.63
CA VAL A 108 -13.15 12.14 1.33
C VAL A 108 -13.47 10.81 0.67
N LEU A 109 -13.97 9.86 1.46
CA LEU A 109 -14.68 8.70 0.94
C LEU A 109 -16.07 9.16 0.45
N PRO A 110 -16.58 8.62 -0.68
CA PRO A 110 -17.95 8.88 -1.09
C PRO A 110 -18.89 8.35 0.00
N ASN A 111 -19.66 9.23 0.63
CA ASN A 111 -20.65 8.88 1.63
C ASN A 111 -21.84 9.83 1.50
N ILE A 112 -23.05 9.29 1.34
CA ILE A 112 -24.30 10.07 1.30
C ILE A 112 -25.16 9.58 2.45
N HIS A 113 -25.52 10.47 3.38
CA HIS A 113 -26.44 10.13 4.46
C HIS A 113 -27.79 9.68 3.89
N GLY A 114 -28.37 8.62 4.48
CA GLY A 114 -29.62 8.03 3.99
C GLY A 114 -30.79 9.01 3.88
N ALA A 115 -30.83 10.04 4.74
CA ALA A 115 -31.84 11.11 4.68
C ALA A 115 -31.74 12.00 3.42
N LEU A 116 -30.59 12.01 2.75
CA LEU A 116 -30.35 12.78 1.53
C LEU A 116 -30.63 11.96 0.27
N LEU A 117 -30.94 10.68 0.40
CA LEU A 117 -31.32 9.85 -0.74
C LEU A 117 -32.74 10.19 -1.18
N PRO A 118 -33.04 10.18 -2.49
CA PRO A 118 -34.39 10.39 -2.99
C PRO A 118 -35.35 9.40 -2.34
N ASN A 119 -36.49 9.89 -1.85
CA ASN A 119 -37.53 9.02 -1.31
C ASN A 119 -37.97 8.04 -2.40
N LYS A 120 -37.93 6.73 -2.12
CA LYS A 120 -38.39 5.71 -3.06
C LYS A 120 -39.86 6.00 -3.42
N HIS A 121 -40.11 6.54 -4.61
CA HIS A 121 -41.43 6.41 -5.20
C HIS A 121 -41.70 4.92 -5.43
N PRO A 122 -42.92 4.43 -5.13
CA PRO A 122 -43.26 3.04 -5.40
C PRO A 122 -43.12 2.80 -6.90
N ARG A 123 -42.24 1.87 -7.28
CA ARG A 123 -42.16 1.35 -8.64
C ARG A 123 -43.56 0.86 -9.02
N THR A 124 -44.21 1.52 -9.97
CA THR A 124 -45.44 1.01 -10.57
C THR A 124 -45.10 -0.35 -11.16
N SER A 125 -45.70 -1.40 -10.59
CA SER A 125 -45.58 -2.76 -11.08
C SER A 125 -46.19 -2.81 -12.48
N SER A 126 -45.36 -2.97 -13.50
CA SER A 126 -45.79 -3.32 -14.85
C SER A 126 -46.35 -4.74 -14.85
N SER A 127 -47.63 -4.89 -14.53
CA SER A 127 -48.37 -6.13 -14.75
C SER A 127 -48.68 -6.28 -16.24
N SER A 128 -47.76 -6.89 -16.99
CA SER A 128 -48.02 -7.39 -18.34
C SER A 128 -48.95 -8.61 -18.26
N GLN A 129 -50.25 -8.38 -18.19
CA GLN A 129 -51.25 -9.38 -18.55
C GLN A 129 -51.40 -9.41 -20.08
N LYS A 130 -50.83 -10.43 -20.74
CA LYS A 130 -51.21 -10.78 -22.12
C LYS A 130 -51.93 -12.12 -22.10
N LYS A 131 -53.27 -12.05 -21.97
CA LYS A 131 -54.19 -13.17 -22.23
C LYS A 131 -54.11 -13.51 -23.72
N VAL A 132 -53.57 -14.67 -24.06
CA VAL A 132 -53.67 -15.22 -25.43
C VAL A 132 -55.07 -15.82 -25.59
N LYS A 133 -55.94 -15.14 -26.35
CA LYS A 133 -57.07 -15.76 -27.04
C LYS A 133 -56.54 -16.25 -28.39
N LYS A 134 -56.67 -17.55 -28.69
CA LYS A 134 -56.71 -18.02 -30.07
C LYS A 134 -57.70 -19.17 -30.14
N GLY A 135 -58.76 -18.95 -30.92
CA GLY A 135 -59.73 -19.97 -31.28
C GLY A 135 -59.42 -20.59 -32.63
N ALA A 136 -60.38 -21.40 -33.08
CA ALA A 136 -60.53 -22.05 -34.38
C ALA A 136 -59.77 -23.39 -34.55
N SER A 137 -60.45 -24.46 -34.12
CA SER A 137 -60.34 -25.81 -34.67
C SER A 137 -61.23 -25.91 -35.92
N LYS A 138 -60.65 -26.26 -37.07
CA LYS A 138 -61.32 -26.88 -38.22
C LYS A 138 -60.30 -27.69 -39.04
N ASP A 139 -60.51 -29.00 -39.03
CA ASP A 139 -60.53 -29.97 -40.14
C ASP A 139 -59.34 -30.09 -41.12
N GLY A 140 -58.85 -31.33 -41.30
CA GLY A 140 -58.31 -31.80 -42.57
C GLY A 140 -57.20 -32.86 -42.52
N ASP A 141 -57.58 -34.10 -42.85
CA ASP A 141 -56.82 -35.20 -43.48
C ASP A 141 -55.69 -35.94 -42.73
N THR A 142 -55.94 -37.23 -42.48
CA THR A 142 -55.11 -38.32 -43.03
C THR A 142 -55.87 -39.65 -42.94
N ASP A 143 -56.38 -40.10 -44.09
CA ASP A 143 -56.90 -41.44 -44.35
C ASP A 143 -55.75 -42.46 -44.52
N SER A 144 -55.95 -43.63 -43.90
CA SER A 144 -55.53 -45.02 -44.24
C SER A 144 -54.34 -45.30 -45.17
N ASP A 145 -53.34 -46.03 -44.66
CA ASP A 145 -53.14 -47.48 -44.85
C ASP A 145 -52.22 -48.05 -43.74
#